data_AF-A0A6H9LLR7-F1
#
_entry.id   AF-A0A6H9LLR7-F1
#
_cell.length_a   1.000
_cell.length_b   1.000
_cell.length_c   1.000
_cell.angle_alpha   90.00
_cell.angle_beta   90.00
_cell.angle_gamma   90.00
#
_symmetry.space_group_name_H-M   'P 1'
#
loop_
_entity.id
_entity.type
_entity.pdbx_description
1 polymer ?
#
loop_
_entity_poly.entity_id
_entity_poly.type
_entity_poly.pdbx_seq_one_letter_code
_entity_poly.pdbx_strand_id
1 'polypeptide(L)'
;DGIHMVFATFFGDLIDLKEGASRPRIEIQTFNPSTAVEFGVNPALPVNAGPIIVNTGCEDLNILATYVDENPNPNGSSRPDFAAGYVPEEVMERAAAIADDMARESFLSKFRQLNDRSFDTEGDLLNVRSTETDRYARSNSAGIPAWFISLDHPTAGDVVAPGDTMDIEFTVNQPLISRGPQSVYIAIESDDVDYFMNYGGSAAGMLPEVLLTAVGGCLIDTTTLHFGVGAANSQLVTNTSRLGTGDWDPHGFDINGEDAAYYQGSLIYGASTYAIALNTQDWSSGGGEADAWTSIQADPNYCDTECKPALTASVAVGSITADGITYDPMTADMVCATYLDSVENFDTNADPLVTAWDWSAFDIKSFDDTLSMGLLVNSRTYGVVDRPEFNDVTLEILDITERNGNPVTDWYIGQIADYDVGSDSATFDQSISAAWSLNQPAADRAWGSIKIPFGCGTVGAGQDFDFEPLRSVKGLNGASALFDINAYFDSAYIYLSAPSGTYQAHQPSNVSDGEMHTSYAGHDFAGGDSYSIGIANFGEVANDPAVIGDIANMVNKWAGFGRGDVNDDGGINLADIVYLSTSVNGGGAGPIPFAHMGDVNADGTVDAADIAYLIDYYFNCGPCPMGDWVI
;
A
#
# COMPACT_ATOMS: atom_id res chain seq x y z
N ASP A 1 53.83 18.83 -7.39
CA ASP A 1 53.38 18.70 -5.99
C ASP A 1 51.87 18.79 -5.98
N GLY A 2 51.24 17.64 -5.73
CA GLY A 2 49.80 17.41 -5.86
C GLY A 2 49.57 15.94 -6.24
N ILE A 3 48.48 15.34 -5.77
CA ILE A 3 48.05 14.02 -6.24
C ILE A 3 47.40 14.22 -7.60
N HIS A 4 47.83 13.44 -8.59
CA HIS A 4 47.28 13.44 -9.94
C HIS A 4 46.56 12.12 -10.14
N MET A 5 45.30 12.17 -10.58
CA MET A 5 44.59 11.01 -11.06
C MET A 5 44.65 11.02 -12.58
N VAL A 6 45.43 10.10 -13.13
CA VAL A 6 45.67 10.01 -14.58
C VAL A 6 45.03 8.74 -15.09
N PHE A 7 44.13 8.85 -16.06
CA PHE A 7 43.53 7.71 -16.74
C PHE A 7 43.50 7.93 -18.24
N ALA A 8 43.70 6.84 -18.98
CA ALA A 8 43.70 6.85 -20.43
C ALA A 8 42.30 6.49 -20.94
N THR A 9 41.76 7.26 -21.87
CA THR A 9 40.52 6.90 -22.56
C THR A 9 40.79 5.81 -23.58
N PHE A 10 39.74 5.12 -24.02
CA PHE A 10 39.82 4.10 -25.07
C PHE A 10 40.40 4.63 -26.39
N PHE A 11 40.30 5.93 -26.65
CA PHE A 11 40.84 6.59 -27.85
C PHE A 11 42.29 7.05 -27.71
N GLY A 12 42.95 6.75 -26.58
CA GLY A 12 44.35 7.09 -26.34
C GLY A 12 44.57 8.51 -25.81
N ASP A 13 43.51 9.21 -25.41
CA ASP A 13 43.64 10.48 -24.71
C ASP A 13 44.04 10.21 -23.26
N LEU A 14 44.96 11.03 -22.74
CA LEU A 14 45.36 10.98 -21.34
C LEU A 14 44.64 12.10 -20.60
N ILE A 15 43.71 11.76 -19.72
CA ILE A 15 43.06 12.72 -18.83
C ILE A 15 43.87 12.77 -17.55
N ASP A 16 44.41 13.95 -17.24
CA ASP A 16 45.15 14.24 -16.01
C ASP A 16 44.29 15.17 -15.13
N LEU A 17 43.63 14.58 -14.13
CA LEU A 17 42.91 15.32 -13.11
C LEU A 17 43.89 15.69 -12.00
N LYS A 18 44.15 16.99 -11.89
CA LYS A 18 44.93 17.56 -10.80
C LYS A 18 44.02 18.06 -9.69
N GLU A 19 44.36 17.74 -8.45
CA GLU A 19 43.72 18.33 -7.28
C GLU A 19 43.78 19.87 -7.34
N GLY A 20 42.60 20.50 -7.29
CA GLY A 20 42.44 21.96 -7.27
C GLY A 20 42.58 22.56 -5.87
N ALA A 21 42.20 23.83 -5.72
CA ALA A 21 42.09 24.42 -4.38
C ALA A 21 40.91 23.81 -3.60
N SER A 22 41.05 23.75 -2.27
CA SER A 22 39.95 23.46 -1.34
C SER A 22 38.80 24.43 -1.62
N ARG A 23 37.58 23.89 -1.65
CA ARG A 23 36.35 24.62 -1.93
C ARG A 23 35.17 23.94 -1.24
N PRO A 24 34.09 24.67 -0.94
CA PRO A 24 32.85 24.06 -0.49
C PRO A 24 32.24 23.21 -1.60
N ARG A 25 31.48 22.18 -1.23
CA ARG A 25 30.72 21.35 -2.18
C ARG A 25 29.36 21.04 -1.61
N ILE A 26 28.31 21.51 -2.25
CA ILE A 26 26.95 21.15 -1.86
C ILE A 26 26.57 19.81 -2.50
N GLU A 27 26.18 18.86 -1.68
CA GLU A 27 25.53 17.62 -2.09
C GLU A 27 24.11 17.60 -1.53
N ILE A 28 23.13 17.36 -2.40
CA ILE A 28 21.73 17.16 -2.01
C ILE A 28 21.48 15.66 -1.90
N GLN A 29 21.15 15.19 -0.70
CA GLN A 29 20.95 13.76 -0.41
C GLN A 29 19.69 13.21 -1.07
N THR A 30 18.61 13.99 -1.05
CA THR A 30 17.38 13.69 -1.79
C THR A 30 16.81 14.98 -2.35
N PHE A 31 16.36 14.90 -3.60
CA PHE A 31 15.69 16.03 -4.22
C PHE A 31 14.23 16.11 -3.78
N ASN A 32 13.58 14.99 -3.44
CA ASN A 32 12.15 14.84 -3.10
C ASN A 32 11.93 14.52 -1.60
N PRO A 33 12.36 15.35 -0.64
CA PRO A 33 12.06 15.06 0.75
C PRO A 33 10.56 15.18 1.05
N SER A 34 10.01 14.16 1.71
CA SER A 34 8.64 14.14 2.22
C SER A 34 8.63 14.11 3.74
N THR A 35 7.70 14.83 4.35
CA THR A 35 7.51 14.82 5.81
C THR A 35 6.03 14.86 6.15
N ALA A 36 5.65 14.11 7.20
CA ALA A 36 4.30 14.18 7.76
C ALA A 36 4.06 15.55 8.39
N VAL A 37 2.85 16.06 8.24
CA VAL A 37 2.32 17.18 9.00
C VAL A 37 0.95 16.79 9.53
N GLU A 38 0.92 16.36 10.78
CA GLU A 38 -0.31 15.98 11.46
C GLU A 38 -1.31 17.15 11.47
N PHE A 39 -2.59 16.82 11.33
CA PHE A 39 -3.65 17.81 11.47
C PHE A 39 -3.67 18.38 12.88
N GLY A 40 -3.83 19.69 12.99
CA GLY A 40 -3.81 20.34 14.28
C GLY A 40 -4.23 21.80 14.24
N VAL A 41 -4.21 22.42 15.41
CA VAL A 41 -4.63 23.82 15.60
C VAL A 41 -3.46 24.79 15.68
N ASN A 42 -2.20 24.31 15.57
CA ASN A 42 -1.03 25.17 15.68
C ASN A 42 -0.84 25.97 14.38
N PRO A 43 -1.02 27.31 14.42
CA PRO A 43 -0.86 28.14 13.23
C PRO A 43 0.61 28.46 12.92
N ALA A 44 1.59 27.86 13.62
CA ALA A 44 3.02 28.02 13.41
C ALA A 44 3.78 26.82 13.99
N LEU A 45 3.60 25.64 13.38
CA LEU A 45 4.32 24.42 13.75
C LEU A 45 5.68 24.38 13.02
N PRO A 46 6.82 24.30 13.73
CA PRO A 46 8.09 23.99 13.09
C PRO A 46 8.13 22.52 12.67
N VAL A 47 8.59 22.26 11.45
CA VAL A 47 8.70 20.94 10.82
C VAL A 47 10.12 20.81 10.26
N ASN A 48 10.69 19.61 10.40
CA ASN A 48 12.02 19.29 9.90
C ASN A 48 11.90 18.11 8.93
N ALA A 49 12.32 18.31 7.67
CA ALA A 49 12.29 17.32 6.60
C ALA A 49 13.60 16.51 6.47
N GLY A 50 14.43 16.53 7.50
CA GLY A 50 15.67 15.77 7.62
C GLY A 50 16.90 16.46 7.01
N PRO A 51 18.10 15.86 7.17
CA PRO A 51 19.36 16.36 6.62
C PRO A 51 19.40 16.20 5.10
N ILE A 52 19.15 17.28 4.37
CA ILE A 52 19.12 17.27 2.90
C ILE A 52 20.43 17.74 2.31
N ILE A 53 21.09 18.70 2.95
CA ILE A 53 22.31 19.33 2.44
C ILE A 53 23.50 18.73 3.17
N VAL A 54 24.50 18.28 2.41
CA VAL A 54 25.79 17.83 2.96
C VAL A 54 26.90 18.63 2.31
N ASN A 55 27.84 19.12 3.12
CA ASN A 55 29.05 19.72 2.59
C ASN A 55 30.13 18.66 2.37
N THR A 56 30.26 18.14 1.15
CA THR A 56 31.31 17.18 0.78
C THR A 56 32.66 17.84 0.45
N GLY A 57 32.73 19.16 0.60
CA GLY A 57 33.89 19.97 0.26
C GLY A 57 34.96 19.95 1.34
N CYS A 58 35.99 20.78 1.13
CA CYS A 58 37.10 20.96 2.06
C CYS A 58 37.11 22.35 2.72
N GLU A 59 36.10 23.18 2.46
CA GLU A 59 35.89 24.51 3.05
C GLU A 59 34.41 24.66 3.45
N ASP A 60 34.12 25.63 4.32
CA ASP A 60 32.76 25.95 4.75
C ASP A 60 31.86 26.34 3.57
N LEU A 61 30.71 25.68 3.44
CA LEU A 61 29.67 25.99 2.46
C LEU A 61 28.76 27.08 3.02
N ASN A 62 28.66 28.21 2.32
CA ASN A 62 27.86 29.36 2.73
C ASN A 62 26.59 29.45 1.89
N ILE A 63 25.44 29.46 2.55
CA ILE A 63 24.15 29.72 1.90
C ILE A 63 23.99 31.23 1.72
N LEU A 64 23.82 31.65 0.47
CA LEU A 64 23.74 33.06 0.08
C LEU A 64 22.29 33.56 0.04
N ALA A 65 21.38 32.72 -0.47
CA ALA A 65 19.95 33.00 -0.54
C ALA A 65 19.15 31.72 -0.77
N THR A 66 17.86 31.76 -0.45
CA THR A 66 16.90 30.69 -0.74
C THR A 66 15.60 31.27 -1.25
N TYR A 67 14.96 30.56 -2.18
CA TYR A 67 13.75 31.01 -2.86
C TYR A 67 12.70 29.88 -2.83
N VAL A 68 11.45 30.24 -2.55
CA VAL A 68 10.33 29.30 -2.35
C VAL A 68 9.23 29.62 -3.37
N ASP A 69 8.74 28.63 -4.14
CA ASP A 69 7.75 28.80 -5.21
C ASP A 69 6.79 27.58 -5.33
N GLU A 70 5.54 27.80 -5.74
CA GLU A 70 4.48 26.80 -5.94
C GLU A 70 4.37 26.28 -7.40
N ASN A 71 5.09 26.87 -8.37
CA ASN A 71 4.89 26.54 -9.78
C ASN A 71 5.80 25.39 -10.29
N PRO A 72 5.24 24.25 -10.76
CA PRO A 72 5.97 23.29 -11.56
C PRO A 72 6.30 23.94 -12.92
N ASN A 73 7.59 24.20 -13.17
CA ASN A 73 8.03 25.00 -14.31
C ASN A 73 7.51 24.46 -15.67
N PRO A 74 6.78 25.24 -16.48
CA PRO A 74 6.43 24.86 -17.86
C PRO A 74 7.63 24.78 -18.83
N ASN A 75 8.84 25.10 -18.38
CA ASN A 75 10.10 25.06 -19.14
C ASN A 75 11.22 24.20 -18.48
N GLY A 76 10.88 23.29 -17.54
CA GLY A 76 11.81 22.29 -16.97
C GLY A 76 12.44 22.66 -15.62
N SER A 77 12.38 21.77 -14.64
CA SER A 77 13.03 21.96 -13.32
C SER A 77 14.56 22.00 -13.46
N SER A 78 15.22 22.73 -12.57
CA SER A 78 16.69 22.72 -12.46
C SER A 78 17.22 21.61 -11.55
N ARG A 79 16.33 20.73 -11.07
CA ARG A 79 16.69 19.41 -10.61
C ARG A 79 17.54 18.71 -11.67
N PRO A 80 18.69 18.13 -11.29
CA PRO A 80 19.36 17.20 -12.18
C PRO A 80 18.36 16.06 -12.46
N ASP A 81 17.80 16.05 -13.66
CA ASP A 81 17.03 14.93 -14.14
C ASP A 81 18.03 13.78 -14.30
N PHE A 82 18.17 12.95 -13.26
CA PHE A 82 18.64 11.60 -13.46
C PHE A 82 17.48 10.85 -14.11
N ALA A 83 17.17 11.19 -15.36
CA ALA A 83 16.88 10.14 -16.29
C ALA A 83 18.11 9.24 -16.20
N ALA A 84 18.01 8.16 -15.41
CA ALA A 84 18.48 6.89 -15.89
C ALA A 84 17.79 6.73 -17.24
N GLY A 85 18.35 7.37 -18.27
CA GLY A 85 18.11 7.00 -19.62
C GLY A 85 18.50 5.56 -19.58
N TYR A 86 17.49 4.69 -19.52
CA TYR A 86 17.57 3.29 -19.81
C TYR A 86 18.65 3.24 -20.87
N VAL A 87 19.85 2.76 -20.54
CA VAL A 87 20.80 2.42 -21.57
C VAL A 87 20.06 1.27 -22.20
N PRO A 88 19.34 1.47 -23.32
CA PRO A 88 18.47 0.42 -23.81
C PRO A 88 19.38 -0.76 -24.03
N GLU A 89 18.89 -1.97 -23.79
CA GLU A 89 19.70 -3.17 -24.00
C GLU A 89 20.34 -3.16 -25.41
N GLU A 90 19.72 -2.45 -26.38
CA GLU A 90 20.27 -2.10 -27.69
C GLU A 90 21.63 -1.36 -27.69
N VAL A 91 21.99 -0.55 -26.69
CA VAL A 91 23.29 0.17 -26.62
C VAL A 91 24.40 -0.73 -26.09
N MET A 92 24.08 -1.63 -25.14
CA MET A 92 24.97 -2.70 -24.69
C MET A 92 25.13 -3.79 -25.78
N GLU A 93 24.03 -4.16 -26.46
CA GLU A 93 24.05 -5.03 -27.63
C GLU A 93 24.74 -4.37 -28.83
N ARG A 94 24.67 -3.04 -29.02
CA ARG A 94 25.45 -2.33 -30.05
C ARG A 94 26.94 -2.37 -29.76
N ALA A 95 27.38 -2.37 -28.50
CA ALA A 95 28.80 -2.52 -28.17
C ALA A 95 29.31 -3.93 -28.54
N ALA A 96 28.49 -4.98 -28.34
CA ALA A 96 28.78 -6.33 -28.80
C ALA A 96 28.65 -6.48 -30.34
N ALA A 97 27.65 -5.84 -30.95
CA ALA A 97 27.41 -5.87 -32.39
C ALA A 97 28.45 -5.06 -33.17
N ILE A 98 29.05 -4.00 -32.62
CA ILE A 98 30.17 -3.28 -33.26
C ILE A 98 31.42 -4.17 -33.28
N ALA A 99 31.66 -4.96 -32.24
CA ALA A 99 32.76 -5.94 -32.23
C ALA A 99 32.51 -7.09 -33.23
N ASP A 100 31.26 -7.49 -33.43
CA ASP A 100 30.85 -8.53 -34.38
C ASP A 100 30.80 -8.00 -35.84
N ASP A 101 30.42 -6.74 -36.06
CA ASP A 101 30.35 -6.11 -37.39
C ASP A 101 31.75 -5.80 -37.94
N MET A 102 32.70 -5.46 -37.05
CA MET A 102 34.12 -5.35 -37.40
C MET A 102 34.75 -6.70 -37.83
N ALA A 103 34.18 -7.83 -37.40
CA ALA A 103 34.58 -9.16 -37.84
C ALA A 103 33.79 -9.66 -39.07
N ARG A 104 32.56 -9.18 -39.27
CA ARG A 104 31.61 -9.62 -40.32
C ARG A 104 31.81 -8.93 -41.67
N GLU A 105 32.30 -7.69 -41.69
CA GLU A 105 32.62 -6.91 -42.91
C GLU A 105 33.68 -7.61 -43.80
N SER A 106 34.51 -8.50 -43.26
CA SER A 106 35.51 -9.24 -44.03
C SER A 106 34.93 -10.42 -44.85
N PHE A 107 33.66 -10.82 -44.64
CA PHE A 107 33.12 -12.07 -45.21
C PHE A 107 31.87 -11.89 -46.11
N LEU A 108 31.10 -10.81 -45.99
CA LEU A 108 29.83 -10.63 -46.71
C LEU A 108 29.92 -9.77 -47.99
N SER A 109 31.10 -9.27 -48.36
CA SER A 109 31.32 -8.44 -49.56
C SER A 109 31.10 -9.14 -50.92
N LYS A 110 30.38 -10.27 -50.99
CA LYS A 110 30.20 -11.05 -52.23
C LYS A 110 28.77 -11.46 -52.59
N PHE A 111 27.74 -11.29 -51.76
CA PHE A 111 26.39 -11.73 -52.13
C PHE A 111 25.26 -10.93 -51.47
N ARG A 112 24.80 -9.83 -52.10
CA ARG A 112 23.42 -9.64 -52.63
C ARG A 112 23.08 -8.18 -52.96
N GLN A 113 22.14 -8.05 -53.88
CA GLN A 113 21.74 -6.88 -54.65
C GLN A 113 20.79 -5.91 -53.92
N LEU A 114 20.92 -4.67 -54.38
CA LEU A 114 20.14 -3.45 -54.12
C LEU A 114 18.69 -3.51 -54.63
N ASN A 115 17.79 -2.79 -53.96
CA ASN A 115 16.61 -2.07 -54.47
C ASN A 115 16.03 -1.23 -53.30
N ASP A 116 16.52 -0.02 -53.02
CA ASP A 116 16.16 1.28 -53.64
C ASP A 116 14.84 1.88 -53.14
N ARG A 117 14.93 2.95 -52.33
CA ARG A 117 14.37 4.29 -52.64
C ARG A 117 14.96 5.39 -51.74
N SER A 118 15.97 6.05 -52.30
CA SER A 118 16.36 7.47 -52.20
C SER A 118 16.29 8.25 -50.87
N PHE A 119 17.49 8.54 -50.37
CA PHE A 119 17.92 9.77 -49.71
C PHE A 119 17.47 11.04 -50.44
N ASP A 120 17.20 12.11 -49.68
CA ASP A 120 17.83 13.42 -49.93
C ASP A 120 18.03 14.20 -48.62
N THR A 121 19.17 14.88 -48.53
CA THR A 121 19.78 15.54 -47.36
C THR A 121 19.79 17.07 -47.53
N GLU A 122 20.11 17.79 -46.45
CA GLU A 122 20.26 19.26 -46.31
C GLU A 122 18.92 20.01 -46.10
N GLY A 123 18.72 20.86 -45.10
CA GLY A 123 19.63 21.79 -44.44
C GLY A 123 18.94 23.17 -44.47
N ASP A 124 18.58 23.67 -43.30
CA ASP A 124 18.44 25.09 -42.98
C ASP A 124 17.45 25.96 -43.79
N LEU A 125 16.22 26.13 -43.26
CA LEU A 125 15.46 27.36 -43.41
C LEU A 125 14.68 27.69 -42.13
N LEU A 126 15.35 28.48 -41.28
CA LEU A 126 14.79 29.67 -40.65
C LEU A 126 13.61 30.28 -41.43
N ASN A 127 12.42 30.33 -40.81
CA ASN A 127 11.76 31.59 -40.43
C ASN A 127 10.26 31.42 -40.10
N VAL A 128 9.94 31.80 -38.85
CA VAL A 128 8.95 32.85 -38.53
C VAL A 128 7.47 32.51 -38.74
N ARG A 129 6.78 32.28 -37.62
CA ARG A 129 5.73 33.15 -37.01
C ARG A 129 5.12 32.39 -35.83
N SER A 130 4.85 32.97 -34.67
CA SER A 130 4.93 34.36 -34.25
C SER A 130 4.70 34.42 -32.74
N THR A 131 5.60 35.08 -32.02
CA THR A 131 5.28 36.04 -30.95
C THR A 131 3.98 35.80 -30.18
N GLU A 132 4.04 34.92 -29.19
CA GLU A 132 3.64 35.31 -27.82
C GLU A 132 4.95 35.36 -27.04
N THR A 133 5.73 36.43 -27.17
CA THR A 133 5.71 37.47 -26.13
C THR A 133 5.21 36.90 -24.80
N ASP A 134 6.12 36.22 -24.12
CA ASP A 134 6.36 36.46 -22.72
C ASP A 134 5.09 36.58 -21.87
N ARG A 135 4.33 35.48 -21.79
CA ARG A 135 3.79 35.11 -20.47
C ARG A 135 4.91 34.49 -19.65
N TYR A 136 5.93 35.29 -19.37
CA TYR A 136 6.55 35.25 -18.05
C TYR A 136 5.48 35.73 -17.07
N ALA A 137 4.55 34.83 -16.72
CA ALA A 137 4.12 34.79 -15.34
C ALA A 137 5.40 34.42 -14.58
N ARG A 138 5.84 35.36 -13.75
CA ARG A 138 7.08 35.26 -13.01
C ARG A 138 6.94 34.06 -12.08
N SER A 139 8.05 33.40 -11.73
CA SER A 139 8.21 32.72 -10.43
C SER A 139 7.82 33.62 -9.24
N ASN A 140 7.63 34.93 -9.47
CA ASN A 140 7.10 35.91 -8.52
C ASN A 140 5.57 36.13 -8.60
N SER A 141 4.79 35.31 -9.31
CA SER A 141 3.32 35.47 -9.37
C SER A 141 2.51 34.24 -8.97
N ALA A 142 3.19 33.15 -8.63
CA ALA A 142 2.62 32.07 -7.86
C ALA A 142 2.95 32.38 -6.38
N GLY A 143 1.95 32.37 -5.50
CA GLY A 143 2.11 32.71 -4.10
C GLY A 143 2.78 31.58 -3.33
N ILE A 144 3.43 31.89 -2.21
CA ILE A 144 3.76 30.84 -1.26
C ILE A 144 2.43 30.22 -0.77
N PRO A 145 2.28 28.89 -0.76
CA PRO A 145 1.06 28.25 -0.30
C PRO A 145 0.69 28.73 1.09
N ALA A 146 -0.60 28.94 1.37
CA ALA A 146 -1.03 29.53 2.63
C ALA A 146 -0.68 28.68 3.87
N TRP A 147 -0.48 27.38 3.68
CA TRP A 147 -0.01 26.46 4.72
C TRP A 147 1.49 26.64 5.04
N PHE A 148 2.30 27.15 4.10
CA PHE A 148 3.73 27.35 4.27
C PHE A 148 4.00 28.77 4.79
N ILE A 149 4.50 28.89 6.02
CA ILE A 149 4.68 30.19 6.68
C ILE A 149 6.06 30.76 6.40
N SER A 150 7.10 29.95 6.63
CA SER A 150 8.50 30.35 6.43
C SER A 150 9.38 29.14 6.19
N LEU A 151 10.45 29.34 5.42
CA LEU A 151 11.61 28.47 5.42
C LEU A 151 12.55 29.00 6.51
N ASP A 152 12.87 28.15 7.48
CA ASP A 152 13.71 28.49 8.62
C ASP A 152 15.17 28.11 8.34
N HIS A 153 15.39 26.97 7.67
CA HIS A 153 16.67 26.54 7.10
C HIS A 153 16.44 25.73 5.81
N PRO A 154 17.32 25.85 4.78
CA PRO A 154 18.43 26.79 4.65
C PRO A 154 17.97 28.25 4.43
N THR A 155 18.68 29.21 5.01
CA THR A 155 18.49 30.65 4.80
C THR A 155 19.81 31.39 4.62
N ALA A 156 19.74 32.63 4.12
CA ALA A 156 20.93 33.45 3.86
C ALA A 156 21.77 33.67 5.13
N GLY A 157 23.04 33.28 5.09
CA GLY A 157 24.00 33.38 6.20
C GLY A 157 24.22 32.08 6.96
N ASP A 158 23.49 31.02 6.63
CA ASP A 158 23.76 29.68 7.13
C ASP A 158 25.11 29.14 6.60
N VAL A 159 25.82 28.41 7.45
CA VAL A 159 27.16 27.87 7.16
C VAL A 159 27.20 26.38 7.51
N VAL A 160 27.61 25.54 6.55
CA VAL A 160 27.78 24.09 6.75
C VAL A 160 29.28 23.77 6.68
N ALA A 161 29.86 23.30 7.78
CA ALA A 161 31.28 22.95 7.82
C ALA A 161 31.57 21.69 6.98
N PRO A 162 32.83 21.46 6.56
CA PRO A 162 33.22 20.25 5.82
C PRO A 162 32.81 18.95 6.54
N GLY A 163 32.03 18.11 5.85
CA GLY A 163 31.52 16.85 6.38
C GLY A 163 30.26 16.96 7.24
N ASP A 164 29.79 18.17 7.56
CA ASP A 164 28.54 18.38 8.29
C ASP A 164 27.32 18.40 7.35
N THR A 165 26.15 18.25 7.95
CA THR A 165 24.85 18.24 7.27
C THR A 165 23.98 19.40 7.73
N MET A 166 23.00 19.77 6.91
CA MET A 166 21.99 20.76 7.23
C MET A 166 20.61 20.25 6.80
N ASP A 167 19.66 20.45 7.71
CA ASP A 167 18.29 20.02 7.55
C ASP A 167 17.47 21.07 6.79
N ILE A 168 16.41 20.63 6.13
CA ILE A 168 15.35 21.55 5.69
C ILE A 168 14.37 21.71 6.85
N GLU A 169 14.36 22.89 7.45
CA GLU A 169 13.44 23.27 8.52
C GLU A 169 12.52 24.38 8.04
N PHE A 170 11.22 24.23 8.29
CA PHE A 170 10.21 25.17 7.83
C PHE A 170 9.04 25.21 8.80
N THR A 171 8.31 26.32 8.79
CA THR A 171 7.14 26.51 9.65
C THR A 171 5.86 26.37 8.84
N VAL A 172 4.91 25.59 9.33
CA VAL A 172 3.61 25.34 8.71
C VAL A 172 2.44 25.85 9.56
N ASN A 173 1.35 26.21 8.89
CA ASN A 173 0.05 26.50 9.49
C ASN A 173 -0.79 25.22 9.48
N GLN A 174 -0.78 24.44 10.56
CA GLN A 174 -1.55 23.17 10.62
C GLN A 174 -3.03 23.33 10.24
N PRO A 175 -3.77 24.38 10.67
CA PRO A 175 -5.14 24.63 10.22
C PRO A 175 -5.37 24.77 8.71
N LEU A 176 -4.31 25.07 7.93
CA LEU A 176 -4.38 25.27 6.48
C LEU A 176 -3.76 24.12 5.70
N ILE A 177 -3.19 23.13 6.39
CA ILE A 177 -2.69 21.90 5.77
C ILE A 177 -3.89 21.08 5.30
N SER A 178 -3.99 20.94 3.98
CA SER A 178 -4.94 20.01 3.37
C SER A 178 -4.51 18.57 3.59
N ARG A 179 -5.42 17.64 3.35
CA ARG A 179 -5.13 16.22 3.35
C ARG A 179 -4.21 15.85 2.17
N GLY A 180 -3.25 14.95 2.40
CA GLY A 180 -2.31 14.46 1.39
C GLY A 180 -1.08 15.36 1.13
N PRO A 181 -0.18 14.96 0.21
CA PRO A 181 0.97 15.71 -0.25
C PRO A 181 0.60 17.09 -0.79
N GLN A 182 1.31 18.08 -0.26
CA GLN A 182 1.34 19.45 -0.71
C GLN A 182 2.79 19.83 -0.89
N SER A 183 3.16 20.19 -2.11
CA SER A 183 4.55 20.36 -2.46
C SER A 183 4.91 21.82 -2.74
N VAL A 184 6.17 22.16 -2.51
CA VAL A 184 6.75 23.47 -2.74
C VAL A 184 8.21 23.32 -3.18
N TYR A 185 8.65 24.13 -4.13
CA TYR A 185 10.03 24.13 -4.58
C TYR A 185 10.88 25.06 -3.72
N ILE A 186 12.07 24.61 -3.35
CA ILE A 186 13.09 25.38 -2.64
C ILE A 186 14.34 25.43 -3.52
N ALA A 187 14.65 26.62 -4.05
CA ALA A 187 15.89 26.87 -4.78
C ALA A 187 16.97 27.43 -3.85
N ILE A 188 18.18 26.89 -3.92
CA ILE A 188 19.27 27.19 -2.98
C ILE A 188 20.42 27.87 -3.73
N GLU A 189 20.77 29.08 -3.30
CA GLU A 189 21.96 29.79 -3.76
C GLU A 189 23.07 29.65 -2.73
N SER A 190 24.23 29.14 -3.15
CA SER A 190 25.41 28.93 -2.31
C SER A 190 26.68 29.43 -3.00
N ASP A 191 27.80 29.42 -2.26
CA ASP A 191 29.12 29.71 -2.81
C ASP A 191 29.82 28.52 -3.49
N ASP A 192 29.11 27.39 -3.69
CA ASP A 192 29.55 26.32 -4.59
C ASP A 192 29.33 26.72 -6.06
N VAL A 193 30.39 27.27 -6.64
CA VAL A 193 30.42 27.73 -8.04
C VAL A 193 30.37 26.61 -9.09
N ASP A 194 30.49 25.36 -8.66
CA ASP A 194 30.71 24.21 -9.54
C ASP A 194 29.63 23.13 -9.37
N TYR A 195 28.54 23.40 -8.66
CA TYR A 195 27.46 22.41 -8.46
C TYR A 195 26.98 21.81 -9.79
N PHE A 196 26.70 22.66 -10.78
CA PHE A 196 26.49 22.24 -12.16
C PHE A 196 27.84 22.18 -12.89
N MET A 197 28.58 21.10 -12.69
CA MET A 197 29.88 20.86 -13.32
C MET A 197 29.79 21.07 -14.85
N ASN A 198 30.54 22.06 -15.38
CA ASN A 198 30.81 22.24 -16.83
C ASN A 198 29.61 22.52 -17.77
N TYR A 199 28.55 23.21 -17.33
CA TYR A 199 27.58 23.70 -18.31
C TYR A 199 28.06 25.00 -18.98
N GLY A 200 28.05 25.03 -20.31
CA GLY A 200 28.27 26.25 -21.10
C GLY A 200 27.20 27.32 -20.84
N GLY A 201 27.16 28.39 -21.66
CA GLY A 201 26.31 29.58 -21.44
C GLY A 201 24.79 29.41 -21.33
N SER A 202 24.26 28.19 -21.28
CA SER A 202 22.84 27.86 -21.08
C SER A 202 22.44 27.60 -19.62
N ALA A 203 23.38 27.40 -18.68
CA ALA A 203 23.07 27.19 -17.24
C ALA A 203 23.47 28.36 -16.33
N ALA A 204 23.90 29.49 -16.90
CA ALA A 204 24.22 30.69 -16.13
C ALA A 204 22.97 31.20 -15.38
N GLY A 205 22.98 31.06 -14.05
CA GLY A 205 21.91 31.47 -13.15
C GLY A 205 20.92 30.37 -12.74
N MET A 206 21.21 29.10 -13.04
CA MET A 206 20.46 27.97 -12.47
C MET A 206 20.90 27.71 -11.02
N LEU A 207 19.94 27.44 -10.14
CA LEU A 207 20.15 27.11 -8.74
C LEU A 207 19.72 25.66 -8.51
N PRO A 208 20.38 24.87 -7.64
CA PRO A 208 19.82 23.59 -7.20
C PRO A 208 18.42 23.78 -6.61
N GLU A 209 17.48 22.91 -7.01
CA GLU A 209 16.09 22.90 -6.54
C GLU A 209 15.73 21.59 -5.83
N VAL A 210 15.05 21.70 -4.69
CA VAL A 210 14.44 20.60 -3.94
C VAL A 210 12.92 20.74 -4.01
N LEU A 211 12.19 19.64 -4.21
CA LEU A 211 10.72 19.60 -4.09
C LEU A 211 10.41 19.08 -2.70
N LEU A 212 10.08 19.98 -1.79
CA LEU A 212 9.64 19.62 -0.45
C LEU A 212 8.17 19.25 -0.50
N THR A 213 7.83 18.07 0.00
CA THR A 213 6.44 17.59 0.09
C THR A 213 6.01 17.45 1.54
N ALA A 214 5.09 18.31 1.98
CA ALA A 214 4.40 18.15 3.26
C ALA A 214 3.17 17.28 3.05
N VAL A 215 3.10 16.12 3.71
CA VAL A 215 1.95 15.23 3.65
C VAL A 215 1.04 15.54 4.84
N GLY A 216 -0.10 16.17 4.58
CA GLY A 216 -1.06 16.48 5.64
C GLY A 216 -1.79 15.24 6.12
N GLY A 217 -1.55 14.85 7.38
CA GLY A 217 -1.88 13.53 7.92
C GLY A 217 -0.61 12.77 8.28
N CYS A 218 -0.61 11.45 8.08
CA CYS A 218 0.55 10.59 8.37
C CYS A 218 1.22 10.09 7.09
N LEU A 219 2.52 9.79 7.19
CA LEU A 219 3.24 9.00 6.19
C LEU A 219 2.91 7.52 6.37
N ILE A 220 3.10 6.74 5.30
CA ILE A 220 3.03 5.27 5.38
C ILE A 220 4.15 4.80 6.31
N ASP A 221 3.78 4.04 7.34
CA ASP A 221 4.68 3.45 8.32
C ASP A 221 4.21 2.03 8.65
N THR A 222 5.10 1.22 9.21
CA THR A 222 4.86 -0.19 9.54
C THR A 222 5.29 -0.52 10.96
N THR A 223 4.67 -1.54 11.53
CA THR A 223 5.07 -2.16 12.78
C THR A 223 4.99 -3.68 12.66
N THR A 224 6.04 -4.35 13.12
CA THR A 224 6.13 -5.81 13.11
C THR A 224 5.24 -6.41 14.21
N LEU A 225 4.29 -7.24 13.80
CA LEU A 225 3.47 -8.10 14.64
C LEU A 225 4.10 -9.49 14.68
N HIS A 226 4.34 -10.06 15.86
CA HIS A 226 4.83 -11.43 16.00
C HIS A 226 3.71 -12.39 16.43
N PHE A 227 3.74 -13.61 15.92
CA PHE A 227 2.70 -14.61 16.20
C PHE A 227 3.20 -16.05 16.09
N GLY A 228 2.32 -16.99 16.44
CA GLY A 228 2.58 -18.42 16.41
C GLY A 228 3.35 -18.93 17.64
N VAL A 229 3.69 -20.22 17.61
CA VAL A 229 4.39 -20.88 18.71
C VAL A 229 5.81 -20.31 18.84
N GLY A 230 6.15 -19.78 20.01
CA GLY A 230 7.42 -19.13 20.26
C GLY A 230 7.57 -17.77 19.56
N ALA A 231 6.48 -17.15 19.09
CA ALA A 231 6.51 -15.92 18.31
C ALA A 231 7.45 -16.02 17.07
N ALA A 232 7.45 -17.20 16.44
CA ALA A 232 8.36 -17.54 15.36
C ALA A 232 8.00 -16.88 14.02
N ASN A 233 6.75 -16.44 13.86
CA ASN A 233 6.23 -15.84 12.64
C ASN A 233 6.09 -14.32 12.81
N SER A 234 6.08 -13.58 11.71
CA SER A 234 5.89 -12.13 11.72
C SER A 234 5.06 -11.61 10.55
N GLN A 235 4.38 -10.49 10.79
CA GLN A 235 3.67 -9.70 9.78
C GLN A 235 4.03 -8.23 9.95
N LEU A 236 4.34 -7.52 8.87
CA LEU A 236 4.42 -6.07 8.84
C LEU A 236 3.01 -5.50 8.71
N VAL A 237 2.51 -4.86 9.77
CA VAL A 237 1.22 -4.19 9.77
C VAL A 237 1.45 -2.71 9.49
N THR A 238 0.83 -2.21 8.42
CA THR A 238 0.95 -0.81 8.00
C THR A 238 -0.17 0.06 8.58
N ASN A 239 0.02 1.38 8.59
CA ASN A 239 -1.04 2.36 8.82
C ASN A 239 -1.84 2.71 7.55
N THR A 240 -1.96 1.76 6.62
CA THR A 240 -2.74 1.87 5.38
C THR A 240 -3.41 0.54 5.07
N SER A 241 -3.92 0.33 3.85
CA SER A 241 -4.42 -0.98 3.41
C SER A 241 -3.35 -1.89 2.78
N ARG A 242 -2.07 -1.50 2.80
CA ARG A 242 -0.97 -2.23 2.15
C ARG A 242 -0.51 -3.42 3.00
N LEU A 243 -0.71 -4.63 2.50
CA LEU A 243 -0.34 -5.86 3.19
C LEU A 243 1.14 -6.24 2.96
N GLY A 244 1.76 -5.76 1.89
CA GLY A 244 3.21 -5.92 1.66
C GLY A 244 3.69 -5.30 0.35
N THR A 245 5.01 -5.22 0.19
CA THR A 245 5.68 -4.81 -1.06
C THR A 245 7.07 -5.47 -1.18
N GLY A 246 7.55 -5.60 -2.41
CA GLY A 246 8.86 -6.15 -2.77
C GLY A 246 10.03 -5.33 -2.22
N ASP A 247 9.79 -4.09 -1.82
CA ASP A 247 10.81 -3.23 -1.20
C ASP A 247 10.97 -3.45 0.31
N TRP A 248 10.07 -4.20 0.95
CA TRP A 248 10.13 -4.52 2.37
C TRP A 248 10.92 -5.81 2.63
N ASP A 249 11.54 -5.90 3.81
CA ASP A 249 12.24 -7.09 4.31
C ASP A 249 11.73 -7.42 5.73
N PRO A 250 10.92 -8.49 5.93
CA PRO A 250 10.34 -9.33 4.89
C PRO A 250 9.28 -8.56 4.07
N HIS A 251 8.92 -9.07 2.89
CA HIS A 251 8.00 -8.42 1.96
C HIS A 251 6.60 -8.09 2.52
N GLY A 252 6.23 -8.69 3.64
CA GLY A 252 5.03 -8.36 4.41
C GLY A 252 4.72 -9.43 5.45
N PHE A 253 4.95 -10.68 5.10
CA PHE A 253 4.76 -11.85 5.97
C PHE A 253 6.02 -12.70 5.98
N ASP A 254 6.37 -13.24 7.15
CA ASP A 254 7.29 -14.35 7.32
C ASP A 254 6.57 -15.40 8.17
N ILE A 255 6.19 -16.50 7.54
CA ILE A 255 5.48 -17.61 8.19
C ILE A 255 6.36 -18.85 8.04
N ASN A 256 6.69 -19.48 9.17
CA ASN A 256 7.56 -20.65 9.27
C ASN A 256 8.93 -20.49 8.56
N GLY A 257 9.47 -19.27 8.49
CA GLY A 257 10.73 -18.97 7.82
C GLY A 257 10.63 -18.89 6.30
N GLU A 258 9.42 -18.70 5.77
CA GLU A 258 9.14 -18.42 4.37
C GLU A 258 8.63 -16.97 4.24
N ASP A 259 9.52 -16.09 3.78
CA ASP A 259 9.30 -14.66 3.55
C ASP A 259 9.21 -14.28 2.06
N ALA A 260 9.60 -15.20 1.17
CA ALA A 260 9.55 -15.01 -0.28
C ALA A 260 8.20 -15.38 -0.89
N ALA A 261 7.36 -16.14 -0.18
CA ALA A 261 6.07 -16.60 -0.72
C ALA A 261 5.00 -15.50 -0.82
N TYR A 262 5.11 -14.44 -0.02
CA TYR A 262 4.25 -13.27 -0.12
C TYR A 262 5.08 -12.12 -0.66
N TYR A 263 4.80 -11.67 -1.89
CA TYR A 263 5.63 -10.65 -2.52
C TYR A 263 5.04 -9.26 -2.30
N GLN A 264 3.81 -9.01 -2.73
CA GLN A 264 3.13 -7.73 -2.51
C GLN A 264 1.63 -7.91 -2.33
N GLY A 265 0.95 -6.90 -1.79
CA GLY A 265 -0.51 -6.88 -1.83
C GLY A 265 -1.13 -5.78 -0.99
N SER A 266 -2.43 -5.55 -1.24
CA SER A 266 -3.22 -4.51 -0.59
C SER A 266 -4.70 -4.84 -0.61
N LEU A 267 -5.44 -4.26 0.35
CA LEU A 267 -6.90 -4.21 0.27
C LEU A 267 -7.34 -3.13 -0.70
N ILE A 268 -8.43 -3.43 -1.40
CA ILE A 268 -9.12 -2.52 -2.30
C ILE A 268 -10.49 -2.20 -1.74
N TYR A 269 -10.86 -0.93 -1.83
CA TYR A 269 -12.23 -0.45 -1.67
C TYR A 269 -12.72 0.10 -2.99
N GLY A 270 -13.96 -0.18 -3.34
CA GLY A 270 -14.56 0.49 -4.49
C GLY A 270 -16.07 0.56 -4.42
N ALA A 271 -16.61 1.52 -5.17
CA ALA A 271 -18.03 1.70 -5.38
C ALA A 271 -18.25 2.15 -6.83
N SER A 272 -19.44 1.92 -7.38
CA SER A 272 -19.73 2.30 -8.77
C SER A 272 -19.78 3.82 -9.00
N THR A 273 -19.97 4.60 -7.93
CA THR A 273 -20.09 6.07 -7.95
C THR A 273 -18.79 6.81 -7.72
N TYR A 274 -17.79 6.18 -7.12
CA TYR A 274 -16.52 6.79 -6.72
C TYR A 274 -15.34 6.15 -7.46
N ALA A 275 -14.14 6.73 -7.29
CA ALA A 275 -12.91 6.07 -7.70
C ALA A 275 -12.58 4.91 -6.74
N ILE A 276 -11.77 3.98 -7.23
CA ILE A 276 -11.26 2.88 -6.41
C ILE A 276 -10.20 3.43 -5.45
N ALA A 277 -10.25 3.00 -4.20
CA ALA A 277 -9.24 3.30 -3.20
C ALA A 277 -8.42 2.05 -2.89
N LEU A 278 -7.13 2.10 -3.19
CA LEU A 278 -6.10 1.12 -2.85
C LEU A 278 -4.73 1.81 -2.75
N ASN A 279 -3.78 1.16 -2.08
CA ASN A 279 -2.38 1.50 -2.19
C ASN A 279 -1.66 0.41 -2.98
N THR A 280 -0.78 0.77 -3.88
CA THR A 280 -0.01 -0.20 -4.67
C THR A 280 1.28 0.42 -5.12
N GLN A 281 2.33 -0.39 -5.20
CA GLN A 281 3.57 0.01 -5.85
C GLN A 281 3.54 -0.38 -7.33
N ASP A 282 4.38 0.21 -8.17
CA ASP A 282 4.68 -0.35 -9.48
C ASP A 282 5.46 -1.67 -9.31
N TRP A 283 4.88 -2.74 -9.84
CA TRP A 283 5.40 -4.10 -9.74
C TRP A 283 6.48 -4.46 -10.75
N SER A 284 6.67 -3.68 -11.83
CA SER A 284 7.54 -4.08 -12.95
C SER A 284 8.70 -3.14 -13.26
N SER A 285 8.54 -1.85 -13.00
CA SER A 285 9.56 -0.86 -13.37
C SER A 285 10.71 -0.75 -12.34
N GLY A 286 10.51 -1.30 -11.13
CA GLY A 286 11.43 -1.10 -10.01
C GLY A 286 11.45 0.35 -9.51
N GLY A 287 10.45 1.16 -9.88
CA GLY A 287 10.29 2.56 -9.52
C GLY A 287 10.09 2.83 -8.03
N GLY A 288 9.90 1.79 -7.23
CA GLY A 288 9.77 1.94 -5.79
C GLY A 288 8.45 2.63 -5.41
N GLU A 289 8.43 3.20 -4.21
CA GLU A 289 7.35 4.07 -3.72
C GLU A 289 7.13 5.34 -4.56
N ALA A 290 8.08 5.74 -5.41
CA ALA A 290 7.93 6.95 -6.25
C ALA A 290 6.83 6.76 -7.31
N ASP A 291 6.68 5.54 -7.81
CA ASP A 291 5.67 5.16 -8.80
C ASP A 291 4.45 4.48 -8.13
N ALA A 292 4.34 4.57 -6.80
CA ALA A 292 3.20 4.06 -6.09
C ALA A 292 1.94 4.88 -6.41
N TRP A 293 0.83 4.18 -6.57
CA TRP A 293 -0.46 4.82 -6.45
C TRP A 293 -0.95 4.70 -5.02
N THR A 294 -1.15 5.87 -4.41
CA THR A 294 -1.69 6.00 -3.07
C THR A 294 -3.10 6.55 -3.16
N SER A 295 -4.09 5.79 -2.73
CA SER A 295 -5.46 6.32 -2.56
C SER A 295 -6.09 5.98 -1.22
N ILE A 296 -5.26 5.46 -0.31
CA ILE A 296 -5.58 5.25 1.09
C ILE A 296 -4.47 5.93 1.89
N GLN A 297 -4.85 6.95 2.65
CA GLN A 297 -3.91 7.72 3.43
C GLN A 297 -3.93 7.27 4.89
N ALA A 298 -2.73 7.15 5.47
CA ALA A 298 -2.55 6.95 6.88
C ALA A 298 -3.06 8.16 7.70
N ASP A 299 -3.63 7.87 8.86
CA ASP A 299 -4.08 8.85 9.84
C ASP A 299 -3.59 8.43 11.24
N PRO A 300 -3.50 9.35 12.21
CA PRO A 300 -3.08 8.99 13.56
C PRO A 300 -3.96 7.88 14.14
N ASN A 301 -3.35 6.85 14.70
CA ASN A 301 -4.07 5.65 15.10
C ASN A 301 -5.01 5.92 16.29
N TYR A 302 -6.11 5.18 16.38
CA TYR A 302 -7.11 5.36 17.44
C TYR A 302 -6.67 4.86 18.84
N CYS A 303 -5.51 4.19 18.96
CA CYS A 303 -5.03 3.63 20.22
C CYS A 303 -4.23 4.64 21.05
N ASP A 304 -3.28 5.35 20.43
CA ASP A 304 -2.40 6.30 21.10
C ASP A 304 -2.26 7.65 20.38
N THR A 305 -2.97 7.85 19.25
CA THR A 305 -2.98 9.09 18.46
C THR A 305 -1.67 9.47 17.78
N GLU A 306 -0.72 8.52 17.67
CA GLU A 306 0.51 8.70 16.91
C GLU A 306 0.34 8.21 15.46
N CYS A 307 1.18 8.71 14.54
CA CYS A 307 1.12 8.28 13.13
C CYS A 307 1.56 6.83 12.88
N LYS A 308 2.46 6.32 13.72
CA LYS A 308 2.97 4.95 13.59
C LYS A 308 1.90 3.93 14.05
N PRO A 309 1.73 2.77 13.40
CA PRO A 309 0.89 1.70 13.93
C PRO A 309 1.31 1.32 15.36
N ALA A 310 0.35 1.20 16.28
CA ALA A 310 0.64 0.98 17.69
C ALA A 310 0.58 -0.50 18.04
N LEU A 311 1.68 -1.05 18.56
CA LEU A 311 1.76 -2.43 19.06
C LEU A 311 1.41 -2.50 20.55
N THR A 312 0.42 -3.33 20.89
CA THR A 312 0.13 -3.75 22.25
C THR A 312 0.43 -5.25 22.38
N ALA A 313 1.45 -5.59 23.16
CA ALA A 313 1.83 -6.98 23.37
C ALA A 313 0.99 -7.67 24.46
N SER A 314 0.84 -8.99 24.36
CA SER A 314 0.19 -9.84 25.39
C SER A 314 -1.24 -9.43 25.77
N VAL A 315 -2.04 -9.02 24.79
CA VAL A 315 -3.49 -8.75 24.95
C VAL A 315 -4.21 -10.07 25.21
N ALA A 316 -5.12 -10.08 26.20
CA ALA A 316 -5.95 -11.26 26.47
C ALA A 316 -7.03 -11.40 25.39
N VAL A 317 -7.02 -12.52 24.66
CA VAL A 317 -7.91 -12.77 23.50
C VAL A 317 -8.79 -14.01 23.69
N GLY A 318 -9.26 -14.20 24.93
CA GLY A 318 -10.13 -15.31 25.31
C GLY A 318 -9.40 -16.51 25.90
N SER A 319 -10.03 -17.67 25.84
CA SER A 319 -9.48 -18.93 26.37
C SER A 319 -10.03 -20.11 25.59
N ILE A 320 -9.19 -21.10 25.32
CA ILE A 320 -9.51 -22.27 24.49
C ILE A 320 -9.57 -23.55 25.34
N THR A 321 -10.42 -24.49 24.96
CA THR A 321 -10.51 -25.81 25.61
C THR A 321 -10.67 -26.92 24.58
N ALA A 322 -10.13 -28.10 24.89
CA ALA A 322 -10.37 -29.32 24.11
C ALA A 322 -11.35 -30.28 24.82
N ASP A 323 -11.69 -30.02 26.09
CA ASP A 323 -12.51 -30.92 26.90
C ASP A 323 -13.75 -30.27 27.53
N GLY A 324 -13.91 -28.95 27.38
CA GLY A 324 -14.99 -28.18 27.98
C GLY A 324 -14.85 -28.00 29.49
N ILE A 325 -13.78 -28.47 30.12
CA ILE A 325 -13.56 -28.43 31.57
C ILE A 325 -12.50 -27.40 31.92
N THR A 326 -11.36 -27.44 31.23
CA THR A 326 -10.24 -26.52 31.47
C THR A 326 -10.10 -25.59 30.28
N TYR A 327 -10.36 -24.31 30.49
CA TYR A 327 -10.12 -23.27 29.50
C TYR A 327 -8.77 -22.63 29.74
N ASP A 328 -7.86 -22.82 28.79
CA ASP A 328 -6.52 -22.26 28.87
C ASP A 328 -6.52 -20.84 28.29
N PRO A 329 -6.09 -19.82 29.05
CA PRO A 329 -6.05 -18.43 28.57
C PRO A 329 -5.16 -18.24 27.35
N MET A 330 -5.62 -17.44 26.39
CA MET A 330 -4.86 -17.09 25.20
C MET A 330 -4.42 -15.63 25.25
N THR A 331 -3.23 -15.37 24.70
CA THR A 331 -2.68 -14.04 24.53
C THR A 331 -2.26 -13.82 23.09
N ALA A 332 -2.45 -12.60 22.60
CA ALA A 332 -2.00 -12.18 21.28
C ALA A 332 -1.24 -10.86 21.40
N ASP A 333 -0.35 -10.63 20.44
CA ASP A 333 0.06 -9.28 20.13
C ASP A 333 -0.99 -8.65 19.20
N MET A 334 -1.23 -7.35 19.37
CA MET A 334 -2.20 -6.60 18.59
C MET A 334 -1.55 -5.34 18.05
N VAL A 335 -1.61 -5.13 16.74
CA VAL A 335 -1.27 -3.85 16.11
C VAL A 335 -2.56 -3.15 15.69
N CYS A 336 -2.71 -1.88 16.05
CA CYS A 336 -3.81 -1.05 15.59
C CYS A 336 -3.32 0.11 14.73
N ALA A 337 -4.15 0.47 13.76
CA ALA A 337 -3.90 1.56 12.85
C ALA A 337 -5.21 2.26 12.46
N THR A 338 -5.07 3.48 11.96
CA THR A 338 -6.17 4.22 11.34
C THR A 338 -5.73 4.69 9.98
N TYR A 339 -6.62 4.53 9.01
CA TYR A 339 -6.44 5.08 7.67
C TYR A 339 -7.78 5.42 7.06
N LEU A 340 -7.72 6.13 5.96
CA LEU A 340 -8.90 6.59 5.26
C LEU A 340 -8.68 6.54 3.77
N ASP A 341 -9.77 6.35 3.04
CA ASP A 341 -9.73 6.56 1.61
C ASP A 341 -9.57 8.06 1.33
N SER A 342 -8.64 8.39 0.46
CA SER A 342 -8.44 9.74 -0.08
C SER A 342 -7.75 9.52 -1.41
N VAL A 343 -8.36 9.95 -2.51
CA VAL A 343 -7.93 9.50 -3.84
C VAL A 343 -7.01 10.55 -4.45
N GLU A 344 -5.81 10.13 -4.86
CA GLU A 344 -4.95 10.90 -5.75
C GLU A 344 -5.68 11.23 -7.06
N ASN A 345 -5.76 12.51 -7.39
CA ASN A 345 -6.38 12.97 -8.61
C ASN A 345 -5.33 13.07 -9.74
N PHE A 346 -5.51 12.24 -10.76
CA PHE A 346 -4.66 12.20 -11.95
C PHE A 346 -5.28 12.94 -13.14
N ASP A 347 -6.34 13.72 -12.93
CA ASP A 347 -6.87 14.59 -13.97
C ASP A 347 -5.91 15.76 -14.20
N THR A 348 -5.19 15.71 -15.32
CA THR A 348 -4.23 16.76 -15.69
C THR A 348 -4.89 17.98 -16.31
N ASN A 349 -6.22 17.96 -16.49
CA ASN A 349 -6.94 19.08 -17.05
C ASN A 349 -7.36 20.09 -15.98
N ALA A 350 -6.93 21.34 -16.17
CA ALA A 350 -7.38 22.45 -15.32
C ALA A 350 -8.87 22.80 -15.50
N ASP A 351 -9.53 22.30 -16.56
CA ASP A 351 -10.98 22.46 -16.75
C ASP A 351 -11.74 21.31 -16.07
N PRO A 352 -12.48 21.57 -14.97
CA PRO A 352 -13.22 20.53 -14.23
C PRO A 352 -14.39 19.92 -15.02
N LEU A 353 -14.66 20.41 -16.24
CA LEU A 353 -15.67 19.86 -17.14
C LEU A 353 -15.09 18.95 -18.23
N VAL A 354 -13.75 18.80 -18.30
CA VAL A 354 -13.07 18.00 -19.31
C VAL A 354 -12.11 17.04 -18.62
N THR A 355 -12.54 15.79 -18.43
CA THR A 355 -11.68 14.77 -17.82
C THR A 355 -10.54 14.37 -18.77
N ALA A 356 -9.30 14.63 -18.40
CA ALA A 356 -8.09 14.12 -19.06
C ALA A 356 -7.22 13.40 -18.04
N TRP A 357 -7.74 12.26 -17.56
CA TRP A 357 -7.04 11.38 -16.65
C TRP A 357 -5.74 10.88 -17.28
N ASP A 358 -4.60 11.22 -16.68
CA ASP A 358 -3.26 10.85 -17.15
C ASP A 358 -2.54 10.04 -16.07
N TRP A 359 -2.56 8.72 -16.24
CA TRP A 359 -1.92 7.79 -15.33
C TRP A 359 -0.39 7.95 -15.29
N SER A 360 0.23 8.62 -16.27
CA SER A 360 1.69 8.84 -16.28
C SER A 360 2.16 10.00 -15.39
N ALA A 361 1.23 10.75 -14.79
CA ALA A 361 1.53 11.93 -13.98
C ALA A 361 1.85 11.59 -12.51
N PHE A 362 2.79 10.67 -12.25
CA PHE A 362 3.08 10.20 -10.89
C PHE A 362 3.63 11.29 -9.94
N ASP A 363 4.39 12.24 -10.49
CA ASP A 363 5.19 13.20 -9.72
C ASP A 363 4.44 14.45 -9.21
N ILE A 364 3.18 14.69 -9.62
CA ILE A 364 2.47 15.97 -9.40
C ILE A 364 1.06 15.83 -8.82
N LYS A 365 0.75 14.69 -8.18
CA LYS A 365 -0.60 14.37 -7.74
C LYS A 365 -0.99 15.13 -6.48
N SER A 366 -2.24 15.59 -6.45
CA SER A 366 -2.89 16.10 -5.24
C SER A 366 -4.06 15.19 -4.88
N PHE A 367 -4.38 15.09 -3.59
CA PHE A 367 -5.54 14.32 -3.14
C PHE A 367 -6.81 15.14 -3.32
N ASP A 368 -7.86 14.50 -3.85
CA ASP A 368 -9.17 15.11 -4.07
C ASP A 368 -10.23 14.42 -3.23
N ASP A 369 -10.66 15.11 -2.18
CA ASP A 369 -11.71 14.64 -1.27
C ASP A 369 -13.07 14.44 -1.96
N THR A 370 -13.30 15.00 -3.15
CA THR A 370 -14.54 14.80 -3.91
C THR A 370 -14.57 13.46 -4.64
N LEU A 371 -13.42 12.82 -4.83
CA LEU A 371 -13.28 11.49 -5.44
C LEU A 371 -13.31 10.37 -4.39
N SER A 372 -13.18 10.72 -3.11
CA SER A 372 -13.24 9.82 -1.97
C SER A 372 -14.67 9.38 -1.63
N MET A 373 -14.81 8.12 -1.22
CA MET A 373 -15.99 7.53 -0.58
C MET A 373 -16.24 8.07 0.84
N GLY A 374 -15.22 8.61 1.51
CA GLY A 374 -15.34 9.15 2.86
C GLY A 374 -15.33 8.10 3.97
N LEU A 375 -14.67 6.98 3.76
CA LEU A 375 -14.53 5.85 4.67
C LEU A 375 -13.28 6.00 5.55
N LEU A 376 -13.51 6.09 6.86
CA LEU A 376 -12.48 5.93 7.88
C LEU A 376 -12.41 4.46 8.29
N VAL A 377 -11.21 3.90 8.37
CA VAL A 377 -10.99 2.52 8.81
C VAL A 377 -10.12 2.55 10.06
N ASN A 378 -10.64 1.94 11.13
CA ASN A 378 -9.85 1.58 12.29
C ASN A 378 -9.56 0.09 12.19
N SER A 379 -8.30 -0.28 11.99
CA SER A 379 -7.88 -1.67 11.90
C SER A 379 -7.25 -2.18 13.20
N ARG A 380 -7.39 -3.47 13.45
CA ARG A 380 -6.71 -4.19 14.52
C ARG A 380 -6.32 -5.57 14.04
N THR A 381 -5.02 -5.81 13.99
CA THR A 381 -4.43 -7.07 13.55
C THR A 381 -3.89 -7.82 14.74
N TYR A 382 -4.40 -9.02 14.94
CA TYR A 382 -4.05 -9.90 16.04
C TYR A 382 -3.19 -11.06 15.57
N GLY A 383 -2.15 -11.34 16.36
CA GLY A 383 -1.26 -12.48 16.22
C GLY A 383 -1.22 -13.27 17.52
N VAL A 384 -1.88 -14.44 17.57
CA VAL A 384 -1.90 -15.26 18.80
C VAL A 384 -0.52 -15.88 19.02
N VAL A 385 -0.04 -15.83 20.26
CA VAL A 385 1.29 -16.33 20.65
C VAL A 385 1.15 -17.63 21.44
N ASP A 386 2.05 -18.60 21.19
CA ASP A 386 2.14 -19.87 21.92
C ASP A 386 0.88 -20.75 21.84
N ARG A 387 0.17 -20.69 20.70
CA ARG A 387 -0.99 -21.55 20.40
C ARG A 387 -0.86 -22.26 19.06
N PRO A 388 -0.76 -23.61 19.03
CA PRO A 388 -0.67 -24.37 17.79
C PRO A 388 -1.86 -24.16 16.85
N GLU A 389 -3.06 -23.93 17.38
CA GLU A 389 -4.29 -23.73 16.62
C GLU A 389 -4.27 -22.46 15.76
N PHE A 390 -3.39 -21.51 16.09
CA PHE A 390 -3.24 -20.21 15.44
C PHE A 390 -1.82 -19.99 14.90
N ASN A 391 -1.03 -21.07 14.72
CA ASN A 391 0.39 -20.94 14.40
C ASN A 391 0.62 -20.15 13.11
N ASP A 392 -0.21 -20.41 12.10
CA ASP A 392 0.04 -20.00 10.72
C ASP A 392 -0.99 -18.97 10.23
N VAL A 393 -1.67 -18.27 11.15
CA VAL A 393 -2.75 -17.35 10.80
C VAL A 393 -2.77 -16.10 11.68
N THR A 394 -3.02 -14.95 11.05
CA THR A 394 -3.32 -13.67 11.71
C THR A 394 -4.77 -13.29 11.42
N LEU A 395 -5.34 -12.40 12.24
CA LEU A 395 -6.69 -11.87 12.01
C LEU A 395 -6.66 -10.35 12.06
N GLU A 396 -6.97 -9.70 10.95
CA GLU A 396 -7.21 -8.27 10.87
C GLU A 396 -8.71 -7.99 10.92
N ILE A 397 -9.17 -7.15 11.85
CA ILE A 397 -10.54 -6.65 11.90
C ILE A 397 -10.53 -5.19 11.47
N LEU A 398 -11.42 -4.86 10.54
CA LEU A 398 -11.61 -3.54 9.97
C LEU A 398 -12.94 -2.99 10.43
N ASP A 399 -12.92 -1.92 11.21
CA ASP A 399 -14.09 -1.14 11.58
C ASP A 399 -14.17 0.09 10.65
N ILE A 400 -15.05 0.01 9.66
CA ILE A 400 -15.19 0.99 8.57
C ILE A 400 -16.36 1.91 8.88
N THR A 401 -16.14 3.22 8.83
CA THR A 401 -17.17 4.23 9.13
C THR A 401 -17.22 5.30 8.04
N GLU A 402 -18.42 5.60 7.54
CA GLU A 402 -18.65 6.72 6.63
C GLU A 402 -18.63 8.04 7.43
N ARG A 403 -17.73 8.96 7.06
CA ARG A 403 -17.44 10.18 7.84
C ARG A 403 -18.07 11.45 7.27
N ASN A 404 -18.48 11.45 6.00
CA ASN A 404 -18.95 12.64 5.29
C ASN A 404 -20.47 12.84 5.42
N GLY A 405 -21.19 11.89 6.00
CA GLY A 405 -22.65 11.90 6.09
C GLY A 405 -23.33 11.60 4.74
N ASN A 406 -22.59 11.05 3.77
CA ASN A 406 -23.07 10.76 2.43
C ASN A 406 -23.28 9.26 2.27
N PRO A 407 -24.35 8.81 1.59
CA PRO A 407 -24.50 7.39 1.31
C PRO A 407 -23.43 6.91 0.31
N VAL A 408 -22.90 5.70 0.54
CA VAL A 408 -22.01 4.99 -0.38
C VAL A 408 -22.69 3.69 -0.76
N THR A 409 -23.27 3.65 -1.97
CA THR A 409 -24.02 2.48 -2.47
C THR A 409 -23.15 1.59 -3.35
N ASP A 410 -23.45 0.30 -3.36
CA ASP A 410 -22.76 -0.73 -4.12
C ASP A 410 -21.27 -0.85 -3.76
N TRP A 411 -20.91 -0.45 -2.53
CA TRP A 411 -19.54 -0.56 -2.05
C TRP A 411 -19.13 -2.02 -1.88
N TYR A 412 -17.84 -2.29 -2.08
CA TYR A 412 -17.24 -3.58 -1.80
C TYR A 412 -15.78 -3.42 -1.37
N ILE A 413 -15.33 -4.44 -0.65
CA ILE A 413 -13.95 -4.65 -0.23
C ILE A 413 -13.41 -5.94 -0.84
N GLY A 414 -12.15 -5.91 -1.23
CA GLY A 414 -11.40 -7.06 -1.70
C GLY A 414 -9.92 -6.96 -1.37
N GLN A 415 -9.17 -7.95 -1.84
CA GLN A 415 -7.72 -7.98 -1.77
C GLN A 415 -7.15 -8.26 -3.16
N ILE A 416 -6.08 -7.54 -3.47
CA ILE A 416 -5.11 -7.90 -4.49
C ILE A 416 -3.85 -8.35 -3.74
N ALA A 417 -3.35 -9.54 -4.04
CA ALA A 417 -2.06 -9.97 -3.52
C ALA A 417 -1.33 -10.85 -4.53
N ASP A 418 -0.02 -10.75 -4.52
CA ASP A 418 0.89 -11.57 -5.28
C ASP A 418 1.56 -12.57 -4.34
N TYR A 419 1.23 -13.84 -4.57
CA TYR A 419 1.79 -14.96 -3.85
C TYR A 419 2.73 -15.71 -4.79
N ASP A 420 4.03 -15.53 -4.58
CA ASP A 420 5.14 -16.18 -5.30
C ASP A 420 5.27 -17.68 -4.95
N VAL A 421 4.14 -18.35 -4.86
CA VAL A 421 3.98 -19.73 -4.44
C VAL A 421 3.97 -20.60 -5.69
N GLY A 422 5.12 -20.64 -6.37
CA GLY A 422 5.49 -21.62 -7.40
C GLY A 422 4.85 -21.50 -8.78
N SER A 423 3.53 -21.35 -8.92
CA SER A 423 2.86 -21.69 -10.20
C SER A 423 1.62 -20.94 -10.63
N ASP A 424 1.49 -19.70 -10.21
CA ASP A 424 0.52 -18.80 -10.85
C ASP A 424 -0.89 -19.39 -10.74
N SER A 425 -1.24 -20.06 -9.65
CA SER A 425 -2.47 -20.86 -9.54
C SER A 425 -3.19 -20.55 -8.24
N ALA A 426 -4.37 -19.97 -8.34
CA ALA A 426 -5.24 -19.68 -7.19
C ALA A 426 -6.56 -20.45 -7.25
N THR A 427 -7.16 -20.68 -6.09
CA THR A 427 -8.48 -21.29 -5.94
C THR A 427 -9.24 -20.65 -4.77
N PHE A 428 -10.54 -20.91 -4.67
CA PHE A 428 -11.37 -20.47 -3.56
C PHE A 428 -12.45 -21.50 -3.24
N ASP A 429 -12.92 -21.46 -2.00
CA ASP A 429 -14.04 -22.25 -1.53
C ASP A 429 -14.98 -21.38 -0.67
N GLN A 430 -16.18 -21.16 -1.19
CA GLN A 430 -17.21 -20.36 -0.52
C GLN A 430 -17.72 -21.02 0.76
N SER A 431 -17.67 -22.36 0.87
CA SER A 431 -18.18 -23.06 2.06
C SER A 431 -17.36 -22.77 3.32
N ILE A 432 -16.10 -22.39 3.14
CA ILE A 432 -15.16 -22.01 4.20
C ILE A 432 -14.69 -20.56 4.08
N SER A 433 -15.30 -19.78 3.15
CA SER A 433 -15.01 -18.36 2.93
C SER A 433 -13.52 -18.05 2.70
N ALA A 434 -12.81 -18.96 2.03
CA ALA A 434 -11.35 -18.91 1.86
C ALA A 434 -10.94 -18.85 0.39
N ALA A 435 -9.84 -18.17 0.11
CA ALA A 435 -9.17 -18.14 -1.19
C ALA A 435 -7.65 -18.22 -1.00
N TRP A 436 -6.95 -18.97 -1.86
CA TRP A 436 -5.53 -19.25 -1.69
C TRP A 436 -4.80 -19.59 -3.00
N SER A 437 -3.50 -19.27 -3.03
CA SER A 437 -2.53 -19.64 -4.06
C SER A 437 -1.85 -20.98 -3.75
N LEU A 438 -1.32 -21.64 -4.79
CA LEU A 438 -0.87 -23.04 -4.80
C LEU A 438 0.51 -23.24 -5.43
N ASN A 439 1.38 -24.00 -4.76
CA ASN A 439 2.74 -24.32 -5.24
C ASN A 439 2.79 -25.48 -6.24
N GLN A 440 2.49 -25.31 -7.53
CA GLN A 440 2.74 -26.37 -8.55
C GLN A 440 4.24 -26.43 -8.90
N PRO A 441 4.78 -27.60 -9.31
CA PRO A 441 4.10 -28.86 -9.62
C PRO A 441 3.87 -29.83 -8.44
N ALA A 442 4.18 -29.44 -7.19
CA ALA A 442 3.99 -30.30 -6.02
C ALA A 442 2.63 -30.13 -5.32
N ALA A 443 1.97 -28.98 -5.52
CA ALA A 443 0.73 -28.50 -4.94
C ALA A 443 0.54 -28.89 -3.47
N ASP A 444 1.60 -28.84 -2.66
CA ASP A 444 1.60 -29.30 -1.27
C ASP A 444 1.41 -28.17 -0.26
N ARG A 445 1.74 -26.92 -0.62
CA ARG A 445 1.61 -25.73 0.22
C ARG A 445 0.61 -24.72 -0.35
N ALA A 446 -0.05 -23.99 0.55
CA ALA A 446 -1.04 -22.96 0.25
C ALA A 446 -0.82 -21.70 1.09
N TRP A 447 -1.08 -20.54 0.46
CA TRP A 447 -1.08 -19.21 1.08
C TRP A 447 -2.34 -18.47 0.68
N GLY A 448 -2.97 -17.76 1.60
CA GLY A 448 -4.23 -17.13 1.27
C GLY A 448 -4.86 -16.35 2.40
N SER A 449 -6.17 -16.14 2.23
CA SER A 449 -6.97 -15.35 3.14
C SER A 449 -8.36 -15.94 3.33
N ILE A 450 -8.95 -15.67 4.48
CA ILE A 450 -10.30 -16.08 4.88
C ILE A 450 -11.09 -14.84 5.27
N LYS A 451 -12.31 -14.71 4.72
CA LYS A 451 -13.24 -13.65 5.12
C LYS A 451 -14.05 -14.07 6.33
N ILE A 452 -14.03 -13.25 7.37
CA ILE A 452 -14.76 -13.38 8.62
C ILE A 452 -15.74 -12.20 8.75
N PRO A 453 -16.97 -12.39 9.24
CA PRO A 453 -17.62 -13.66 9.55
C PRO A 453 -18.11 -14.40 8.32
N PHE A 454 -18.29 -15.71 8.44
CA PHE A 454 -19.02 -16.52 7.45
C PHE A 454 -19.88 -17.60 8.11
N GLY A 455 -20.82 -18.15 7.34
CA GLY A 455 -21.69 -19.24 7.78
C GLY A 455 -23.00 -18.73 8.38
N CYS A 456 -23.50 -19.44 9.39
CA CYS A 456 -24.80 -19.19 10.01
C CYS A 456 -24.65 -18.17 11.16
N GLY A 457 -25.32 -17.01 11.06
CA GLY A 457 -25.53 -16.07 12.16
C GLY A 457 -26.08 -14.71 11.74
N THR A 458 -26.53 -13.92 12.72
CA THR A 458 -27.18 -12.61 12.50
C THR A 458 -26.48 -11.52 13.31
N VAL A 459 -26.17 -10.37 12.70
CA VAL A 459 -25.80 -9.12 13.40
C VAL A 459 -26.98 -8.16 13.28
N GLY A 460 -27.92 -8.21 14.22
CA GLY A 460 -29.11 -7.33 14.15
C GLY A 460 -30.08 -7.68 13.02
N ALA A 461 -31.33 -7.20 13.12
CA ALA A 461 -32.52 -7.95 12.72
C ALA A 461 -32.79 -8.13 11.20
N GLY A 462 -32.79 -9.37 10.71
CA GLY A 462 -33.64 -9.82 9.60
C GLY A 462 -33.10 -10.99 8.75
N GLN A 463 -33.55 -12.21 9.07
CA GLN A 463 -33.13 -13.50 8.49
C GLN A 463 -33.09 -13.62 6.94
N ASP A 464 -31.93 -14.04 6.42
CA ASP A 464 -31.67 -15.12 5.45
C ASP A 464 -30.14 -15.36 5.38
N PHE A 465 -29.61 -16.45 5.97
CA PHE A 465 -28.18 -16.86 5.90
C PHE A 465 -27.18 -15.67 5.91
N ASP A 466 -27.19 -14.86 6.97
CA ASP A 466 -26.86 -13.42 6.85
C ASP A 466 -25.36 -13.07 6.71
N PHE A 467 -24.43 -14.03 6.86
CA PHE A 467 -23.00 -13.84 6.57
C PHE A 467 -22.60 -14.48 5.25
N GLU A 468 -22.85 -13.76 4.17
CA GLU A 468 -22.43 -14.14 2.83
C GLU A 468 -20.92 -14.49 2.81
N PRO A 469 -20.53 -15.70 2.37
CA PRO A 469 -19.13 -16.05 2.28
C PRO A 469 -18.43 -15.22 1.22
N LEU A 470 -17.09 -15.26 1.22
CA LEU A 470 -16.29 -14.66 0.15
C LEU A 470 -16.81 -15.08 -1.23
N ARG A 471 -16.82 -14.12 -2.15
CA ARG A 471 -17.24 -14.30 -3.54
C ARG A 471 -16.05 -14.10 -4.48
N SER A 472 -16.21 -14.54 -5.73
CA SER A 472 -15.26 -14.20 -6.78
C SER A 472 -15.22 -12.68 -7.01
N VAL A 473 -14.31 -12.22 -7.86
CA VAL A 473 -14.08 -10.78 -8.10
C VAL A 473 -15.34 -10.10 -8.62
N LYS A 474 -15.70 -8.98 -7.99
CA LYS A 474 -16.80 -8.10 -8.39
C LYS A 474 -16.32 -7.09 -9.45
N GLY A 475 -17.00 -7.05 -10.58
CA GLY A 475 -16.79 -6.03 -11.61
C GLY A 475 -17.28 -4.65 -11.18
N LEU A 476 -16.53 -3.62 -11.56
CA LEU A 476 -16.85 -2.21 -11.33
C LEU A 476 -17.06 -1.43 -12.62
N ASN A 477 -17.54 -0.19 -12.47
CA ASN A 477 -17.67 0.73 -13.59
C ASN A 477 -16.31 0.97 -14.26
N GLY A 478 -16.21 0.69 -15.57
CA GLY A 478 -14.96 0.76 -16.33
C GLY A 478 -14.29 2.14 -16.42
N ALA A 479 -14.97 3.23 -16.03
CA ALA A 479 -14.33 4.55 -15.88
C ALA A 479 -13.53 4.69 -14.56
N SER A 480 -13.88 3.89 -13.54
CA SER A 480 -13.13 3.76 -12.29
C SER A 480 -12.10 2.62 -12.36
N ALA A 481 -12.08 1.82 -13.44
CA ALA A 481 -11.13 0.74 -13.65
C ALA A 481 -9.78 1.28 -14.18
N LEU A 482 -8.70 0.64 -13.73
CA LEU A 482 -7.35 1.20 -13.67
C LEU A 482 -6.58 0.86 -14.92
N PHE A 483 -6.14 1.87 -15.68
CA PHE A 483 -5.54 1.65 -16.99
C PHE A 483 -4.06 2.06 -16.99
N ASP A 484 -3.21 1.21 -16.44
CA ASP A 484 -1.77 1.24 -16.72
C ASP A 484 -1.25 -0.17 -17.01
N ILE A 485 -0.34 -0.27 -17.97
CA ILE A 485 0.34 -1.49 -18.42
C ILE A 485 1.69 -1.69 -17.71
N ASN A 486 2.23 -0.65 -17.06
CA ASN A 486 3.52 -0.69 -16.35
C ASN A 486 3.34 -1.07 -14.88
N ALA A 487 2.33 -0.53 -14.21
CA ALA A 487 1.81 -1.19 -13.02
C ALA A 487 1.04 -2.42 -13.53
N TYR A 488 1.47 -3.65 -13.22
CA TYR A 488 0.84 -4.90 -13.70
C TYR A 488 -0.55 -5.11 -13.07
N PHE A 489 -1.45 -4.16 -13.35
CA PHE A 489 -2.88 -4.17 -13.10
C PHE A 489 -3.63 -4.79 -14.26
N ASP A 490 -3.00 -5.26 -15.33
CA ASP A 490 -3.71 -5.71 -16.54
C ASP A 490 -4.79 -6.75 -16.22
N SER A 491 -4.51 -7.60 -15.24
CA SER A 491 -5.42 -8.55 -14.63
C SER A 491 -6.52 -7.92 -13.77
N ALA A 492 -6.14 -7.10 -12.78
CA ALA A 492 -7.08 -6.38 -11.92
C ALA A 492 -8.02 -5.51 -12.75
N TYR A 493 -7.49 -4.86 -13.78
CA TYR A 493 -8.21 -4.12 -14.79
C TYR A 493 -9.22 -5.00 -15.54
N ILE A 494 -8.83 -6.19 -16.01
CA ILE A 494 -9.75 -7.14 -16.66
C ILE A 494 -10.94 -7.44 -15.73
N TYR A 495 -10.72 -7.59 -14.43
CA TYR A 495 -11.79 -7.95 -13.50
C TYR A 495 -12.64 -6.75 -13.06
N LEU A 496 -11.99 -5.63 -12.75
CA LEU A 496 -12.63 -4.41 -12.29
C LEU A 496 -13.34 -3.66 -13.43
N SER A 497 -13.02 -3.92 -14.70
CA SER A 497 -13.73 -3.34 -15.85
C SER A 497 -14.98 -4.12 -16.30
N ALA A 498 -15.28 -5.24 -15.65
CA ALA A 498 -16.48 -6.03 -15.94
C ALA A 498 -17.76 -5.26 -15.55
N PRO A 499 -18.94 -5.55 -16.17
CA PRO A 499 -20.14 -4.77 -15.90
C PRO A 499 -20.47 -4.68 -14.40
N SER A 500 -20.76 -3.47 -13.92
CA SER A 500 -21.00 -3.21 -12.50
C SER A 500 -21.94 -4.23 -11.87
N GLY A 501 -21.53 -4.81 -10.74
CA GLY A 501 -22.31 -5.80 -10.00
C GLY A 501 -22.29 -7.22 -10.59
N THR A 502 -21.55 -7.46 -11.67
CA THR A 502 -21.30 -8.83 -12.17
C THR A 502 -20.14 -9.45 -11.42
N TYR A 503 -20.36 -10.66 -10.89
CA TYR A 503 -19.28 -11.50 -10.37
C TYR A 503 -18.71 -12.32 -11.52
N GLN A 504 -17.39 -12.39 -11.60
CA GLN A 504 -16.73 -13.24 -12.60
C GLN A 504 -17.01 -14.71 -12.30
N ALA A 505 -17.46 -15.46 -13.32
CA ALA A 505 -17.86 -16.87 -13.21
C ALA A 505 -16.67 -17.85 -13.24
N HIS A 506 -15.45 -17.35 -13.35
CA HIS A 506 -14.23 -18.16 -13.31
C HIS A 506 -13.52 -17.96 -11.97
N GLN A 507 -12.88 -19.06 -11.53
CA GLN A 507 -12.00 -19.21 -10.36
C GLN A 507 -11.20 -17.92 -10.09
N PRO A 508 -10.84 -17.55 -8.85
CA PRO A 508 -9.99 -16.38 -8.57
C PRO A 508 -8.83 -16.46 -9.54
N SER A 509 -8.87 -15.53 -10.45
CA SER A 509 -8.40 -15.80 -11.79
C SER A 509 -6.94 -15.47 -11.80
N ASN A 510 -6.13 -16.53 -11.91
CA ASN A 510 -4.73 -16.37 -12.23
C ASN A 510 -4.59 -15.62 -13.55
N VAL A 511 -3.48 -14.92 -13.66
CA VAL A 511 -3.28 -13.96 -14.73
C VAL A 511 -1.82 -13.78 -15.05
N SER A 512 -0.94 -14.02 -14.10
CA SER A 512 0.49 -14.22 -14.30
C SER A 512 1.06 -14.86 -13.02
N ASP A 513 2.34 -14.60 -12.74
CA ASP A 513 3.34 -15.14 -11.81
C ASP A 513 2.96 -15.39 -10.34
N GLY A 514 1.71 -15.20 -9.93
CA GLY A 514 1.30 -15.46 -8.55
C GLY A 514 0.07 -14.69 -8.06
N GLU A 515 -0.56 -13.87 -8.90
CA GLU A 515 -1.54 -12.89 -8.43
C GLU A 515 -2.91 -13.49 -8.14
N MET A 516 -3.50 -13.05 -7.03
CA MET A 516 -4.81 -13.46 -6.55
C MET A 516 -5.67 -12.25 -6.18
N HIS A 517 -6.82 -12.13 -6.85
CA HIS A 517 -7.81 -11.10 -6.57
C HIS A 517 -9.08 -11.72 -5.99
N THR A 518 -9.58 -11.15 -4.90
CA THR A 518 -10.76 -11.68 -4.20
C THR A 518 -11.69 -10.55 -3.75
N SER A 519 -12.99 -10.86 -3.59
CA SER A 519 -13.96 -9.93 -3.03
C SER A 519 -14.55 -10.51 -1.76
N TYR A 520 -14.36 -9.80 -0.64
CA TYR A 520 -14.72 -10.27 0.69
C TYR A 520 -16.16 -9.93 1.05
N ALA A 521 -16.58 -8.69 0.84
CA ALA A 521 -17.92 -8.25 1.18
C ALA A 521 -18.36 -7.05 0.34
N GLY A 522 -19.66 -6.83 0.29
CA GLY A 522 -20.27 -5.58 -0.13
C GLY A 522 -21.21 -5.06 0.95
N HIS A 523 -21.34 -3.73 1.02
CA HIS A 523 -22.19 -3.04 1.98
C HIS A 523 -22.74 -1.75 1.35
N ASP A 524 -23.95 -1.36 1.72
CA ASP A 524 -24.52 -0.06 1.33
C ASP A 524 -24.48 0.86 2.55
N PHE A 525 -23.51 1.76 2.61
CA PHE A 525 -23.40 2.71 3.72
C PHE A 525 -24.50 3.77 3.64
N ALA A 526 -25.24 3.94 4.73
CA ALA A 526 -25.93 5.21 4.98
C ALA A 526 -24.92 6.27 5.48
N GLY A 527 -25.30 7.55 5.44
CA GLY A 527 -24.44 8.61 5.98
C GLY A 527 -24.20 8.43 7.49
N GLY A 528 -22.94 8.34 7.90
CA GLY A 528 -22.54 8.04 9.28
C GLY A 528 -22.66 6.57 9.70
N ASP A 529 -22.91 5.66 8.76
CA ASP A 529 -23.02 4.22 9.03
C ASP A 529 -21.65 3.56 9.25
N SER A 530 -21.65 2.41 9.93
CA SER A 530 -20.45 1.63 10.21
C SER A 530 -20.63 0.16 9.81
N TYR A 531 -19.55 -0.44 9.36
CA TYR A 531 -19.48 -1.84 8.95
C TYR A 531 -18.19 -2.49 9.43
N SER A 532 -18.27 -3.70 9.98
CA SER A 532 -17.12 -4.44 10.49
C SER A 532 -16.91 -5.73 9.73
N ILE A 533 -15.66 -6.01 9.35
CA ILE A 533 -15.26 -7.24 8.66
C ILE A 533 -13.88 -7.69 9.14
N GLY A 534 -13.67 -9.00 9.21
CA GLY A 534 -12.37 -9.59 9.48
C GLY A 534 -11.78 -10.27 8.26
N ILE A 535 -10.46 -10.20 8.13
CA ILE A 535 -9.66 -10.88 7.12
C ILE A 535 -8.57 -11.63 7.85
N ALA A 536 -8.59 -12.95 7.74
CA ALA A 536 -7.55 -13.78 8.32
C ALA A 536 -6.56 -14.21 7.24
N ASN A 537 -5.29 -13.82 7.37
CA ASN A 537 -4.24 -14.18 6.43
C ASN A 537 -3.49 -15.40 6.95
N PHE A 538 -3.29 -16.41 6.09
CA PHE A 538 -2.58 -17.63 6.42
C PHE A 538 -1.53 -17.98 5.37
N GLY A 539 -0.51 -18.73 5.77
CA GLY A 539 0.56 -19.19 4.88
C GLY A 539 1.15 -20.50 5.33
N GLU A 540 1.92 -21.15 4.46
CA GLU A 540 2.66 -22.38 4.80
C GLU A 540 1.83 -23.61 5.21
N VAL A 541 0.55 -23.64 4.84
CA VAL A 541 -0.33 -24.75 5.21
C VAL A 541 -0.42 -25.79 4.10
N ALA A 542 -0.80 -27.01 4.45
CA ALA A 542 -1.06 -28.03 3.44
C ALA A 542 -2.18 -27.57 2.49
N ASN A 543 -1.99 -27.75 1.18
CA ASN A 543 -3.05 -27.53 0.20
C ASN A 543 -4.11 -28.67 0.26
N ASP A 544 -4.90 -28.62 1.32
CA ASP A 544 -6.03 -29.51 1.58
C ASP A 544 -7.19 -28.64 2.09
N PRO A 545 -8.34 -28.58 1.36
CA PRO A 545 -9.51 -27.83 1.80
C PRO A 545 -9.98 -28.19 3.21
N ALA A 546 -9.72 -29.41 3.70
CA ALA A 546 -10.02 -29.77 5.09
C ALA A 546 -9.13 -29.02 6.09
N VAL A 547 -7.82 -28.94 5.82
CA VAL A 547 -6.86 -28.23 6.68
C VAL A 547 -7.16 -26.72 6.69
N ILE A 548 -7.43 -26.14 5.52
CA ILE A 548 -7.79 -24.72 5.40
C ILE A 548 -9.16 -24.47 6.06
N GLY A 549 -10.09 -25.41 5.92
CA GLY A 549 -11.40 -25.37 6.58
C GLY A 549 -11.30 -25.41 8.10
N ASP A 550 -10.40 -26.20 8.67
CA ASP A 550 -10.14 -26.24 10.12
C ASP A 550 -9.64 -24.88 10.62
N ILE A 551 -8.71 -24.24 9.89
CA ILE A 551 -8.22 -22.89 10.21
C ILE A 551 -9.35 -21.86 10.10
N ALA A 552 -10.11 -21.88 9.00
CA ALA A 552 -11.22 -20.95 8.77
C ALA A 552 -12.28 -21.06 9.87
N ASN A 553 -12.70 -22.28 10.22
CA ASN A 553 -13.66 -22.51 11.29
C ASN A 553 -13.11 -22.10 12.65
N MET A 554 -11.84 -22.41 12.96
CA MET A 554 -11.21 -22.04 14.23
C MET A 554 -11.16 -20.51 14.40
N VAL A 555 -10.71 -19.77 13.39
CA VAL A 555 -10.62 -18.31 13.45
C VAL A 555 -12.00 -17.65 13.47
N ASN A 556 -12.98 -18.19 12.73
CA ASN A 556 -14.37 -17.71 12.77
C ASN A 556 -14.99 -17.90 14.16
N LYS A 557 -14.79 -19.07 14.78
CA LYS A 557 -15.22 -19.36 16.15
C LYS A 557 -14.52 -18.46 17.17
N TRP A 558 -13.22 -18.26 17.02
CA TRP A 558 -12.42 -17.40 17.89
C TRP A 558 -12.89 -15.95 17.84
N ALA A 559 -13.16 -15.42 16.64
CA ALA A 559 -13.67 -14.08 16.44
C ALA A 559 -15.07 -13.85 17.05
N GLY A 560 -15.82 -14.91 17.35
CA GLY A 560 -17.12 -14.84 18.03
C GLY A 560 -18.32 -15.35 17.21
N PHE A 561 -18.06 -15.92 16.04
CA PHE A 561 -19.05 -16.40 15.09
C PHE A 561 -19.12 -17.94 15.08
N GLY A 562 -20.00 -18.53 14.25
CA GLY A 562 -20.11 -20.00 14.16
C GLY A 562 -20.63 -20.68 15.44
N ARG A 563 -21.44 -19.96 16.24
CA ARG A 563 -22.00 -20.47 17.50
C ARG A 563 -22.98 -21.62 17.27
N GLY A 564 -23.21 -22.42 18.31
CA GLY A 564 -24.20 -23.49 18.31
C GLY A 564 -23.66 -24.89 18.02
N ASP A 565 -22.47 -25.02 17.42
CA ASP A 565 -21.68 -26.26 17.38
C ASP A 565 -20.85 -26.33 18.68
N VAL A 566 -21.52 -26.69 19.78
CA VAL A 566 -21.00 -26.55 21.15
C VAL A 566 -20.09 -27.70 21.55
N ASN A 567 -20.12 -28.81 20.81
CA ASN A 567 -19.25 -29.96 21.03
C ASN A 567 -18.11 -30.04 19.99
N ASP A 568 -18.01 -29.05 19.09
CA ASP A 568 -16.98 -28.92 18.06
C ASP A 568 -16.91 -30.16 17.13
N ASP A 569 -18.07 -30.70 16.75
CA ASP A 569 -18.16 -31.86 15.85
C ASP A 569 -18.34 -31.48 14.36
N GLY A 570 -18.37 -30.18 14.07
CA GLY A 570 -18.42 -29.61 12.73
C GLY A 570 -19.84 -29.37 12.20
N GLY A 571 -20.89 -29.52 13.03
CA GLY A 571 -22.23 -29.14 12.60
C GLY A 571 -23.29 -29.10 13.69
N ILE A 572 -24.15 -28.07 13.64
CA ILE A 572 -25.22 -27.86 14.63
C ILE A 572 -26.31 -28.93 14.49
N ASN A 573 -26.43 -29.80 15.50
CA ASN A 573 -27.33 -30.94 15.48
C ASN A 573 -27.93 -31.27 16.87
N LEU A 574 -28.61 -32.42 17.01
CA LEU A 574 -29.24 -32.82 18.28
C LEU A 574 -28.20 -33.08 19.40
N ALA A 575 -26.98 -33.48 19.05
CA ALA A 575 -25.89 -33.67 19.99
C ALA A 575 -25.55 -32.36 20.71
N ASP A 576 -25.51 -31.23 20.00
CA ASP A 576 -25.27 -29.90 20.56
C ASP A 576 -26.30 -29.50 21.62
N ILE A 577 -27.59 -29.70 21.30
CA ILE A 577 -28.68 -29.40 22.23
C ILE A 577 -28.52 -30.22 23.53
N VAL A 578 -28.18 -31.51 23.41
CA VAL A 578 -27.99 -32.39 24.56
C VAL A 578 -26.73 -32.01 25.34
N TYR A 579 -25.65 -31.66 24.63
CA TYR A 579 -24.38 -31.25 25.21
C TYR A 579 -24.55 -29.95 26.01
N LEU A 580 -25.09 -28.89 25.38
CA LEU A 580 -25.34 -27.60 26.02
C LEU A 580 -26.28 -27.77 27.23
N SER A 581 -27.35 -28.55 27.09
CA SER A 581 -28.27 -28.82 28.20
C SER A 581 -27.61 -29.50 29.39
N THR A 582 -26.66 -30.40 29.13
CA THR A 582 -25.89 -31.08 30.18
C THR A 582 -24.94 -30.11 30.88
N SER A 583 -24.30 -29.20 30.14
CA SER A 583 -23.43 -28.16 30.69
C SER A 583 -24.20 -27.19 31.59
N VAL A 584 -25.32 -26.63 31.11
CA VAL A 584 -26.14 -25.63 31.80
C VAL A 584 -26.88 -26.19 33.00
N ASN A 585 -27.51 -27.37 32.87
CA ASN A 585 -28.38 -27.92 33.93
C ASN A 585 -27.69 -28.92 34.85
N GLY A 586 -26.63 -29.58 34.38
CA GLY A 586 -25.99 -30.72 35.04
C GLY A 586 -24.58 -30.47 35.56
N GLY A 587 -23.98 -29.32 35.23
CA GLY A 587 -22.56 -29.05 35.51
C GLY A 587 -21.61 -29.94 34.69
N GLY A 588 -22.04 -30.38 33.50
CA GLY A 588 -21.19 -31.08 32.54
C GLY A 588 -20.09 -30.19 31.96
N ALA A 589 -19.31 -30.75 31.04
CA ALA A 589 -18.33 -30.00 30.26
C ALA A 589 -19.01 -28.84 29.50
N GLY A 590 -18.40 -27.67 29.53
CA GLY A 590 -18.82 -26.48 28.81
C GLY A 590 -18.53 -26.54 27.30
N PRO A 591 -18.95 -25.51 26.55
CA PRO A 591 -18.80 -25.45 25.09
C PRO A 591 -17.34 -25.52 24.61
N ILE A 592 -17.12 -26.20 23.49
CA ILE A 592 -15.82 -26.37 22.82
C ILE A 592 -15.86 -25.63 21.47
N PRO A 593 -14.76 -25.00 21.01
CA PRO A 593 -13.49 -24.81 21.70
C PRO A 593 -13.47 -23.56 22.60
N PHE A 594 -14.46 -22.67 22.48
CA PHE A 594 -14.56 -21.44 23.26
C PHE A 594 -15.85 -21.39 24.08
N ALA A 595 -15.80 -20.77 25.25
CA ALA A 595 -16.95 -20.71 26.16
C ALA A 595 -18.17 -20.01 25.53
N HIS A 596 -17.95 -18.98 24.71
CA HIS A 596 -19.01 -18.23 24.05
C HIS A 596 -19.73 -19.03 22.94
N MET A 597 -19.24 -20.21 22.55
CA MET A 597 -19.94 -21.08 21.59
C MET A 597 -21.32 -21.53 22.10
N GLY A 598 -21.51 -21.56 23.43
CA GLY A 598 -22.78 -21.92 24.06
C GLY A 598 -23.75 -20.76 24.28
N ASP A 599 -23.32 -19.51 24.07
CA ASP A 599 -24.17 -18.31 24.13
C ASP A 599 -24.73 -18.09 22.73
N VAL A 600 -25.68 -18.94 22.35
CA VAL A 600 -26.20 -19.11 20.99
C VAL A 600 -27.06 -17.92 20.56
N ASN A 601 -27.63 -17.19 21.53
CA ASN A 601 -28.40 -15.98 21.27
C ASN A 601 -27.57 -14.67 21.41
N ALA A 602 -26.27 -14.78 21.70
CA ALA A 602 -25.34 -13.67 21.87
C ALA A 602 -25.80 -12.62 22.91
N ASP A 603 -26.44 -13.06 24.00
CA ASP A 603 -26.87 -12.18 25.09
C ASP A 603 -25.82 -11.98 26.20
N GLY A 604 -24.66 -12.64 26.05
CA GLY A 604 -23.53 -12.58 26.97
C GLY A 604 -23.63 -13.57 28.13
N THR A 605 -24.63 -14.45 28.15
CA THR A 605 -24.80 -15.50 29.15
C THR A 605 -25.08 -16.86 28.50
N VAL A 606 -24.53 -17.94 29.08
CA VAL A 606 -24.82 -19.32 28.64
C VAL A 606 -25.84 -19.92 29.61
N ASP A 607 -27.10 -19.99 29.21
CA ASP A 607 -28.19 -20.47 30.06
C ASP A 607 -29.28 -21.29 29.32
N ALA A 608 -30.46 -21.42 29.94
CA ALA A 608 -31.55 -22.21 29.37
C ALA A 608 -32.19 -21.58 28.12
N ALA A 609 -32.01 -20.27 27.91
CA ALA A 609 -32.45 -19.55 26.72
C ALA A 609 -31.69 -20.03 25.49
N ASP A 610 -30.38 -20.30 25.59
CA ASP A 610 -29.56 -20.83 24.49
C ASP A 610 -30.00 -22.22 24.06
N ILE A 611 -30.34 -23.08 25.03
CA ILE A 611 -30.89 -24.41 24.74
C ILE A 611 -32.22 -24.27 23.98
N ALA A 612 -33.09 -23.38 24.45
CA ALA A 612 -34.37 -23.12 23.77
C ALA A 612 -34.16 -22.56 22.37
N TYR A 613 -33.13 -21.72 22.18
CA TYR A 613 -32.75 -21.17 20.89
C TYR A 613 -32.29 -22.27 19.91
N LEU A 614 -31.38 -23.18 20.32
CA LEU A 614 -30.95 -24.29 19.47
C LEU A 614 -32.10 -25.26 19.14
N ILE A 615 -33.01 -25.50 20.10
CA ILE A 615 -34.21 -26.31 19.85
C ILE A 615 -35.08 -25.66 18.77
N ASP A 616 -35.28 -24.33 18.85
CA ASP A 616 -36.07 -23.60 17.86
C ASP A 616 -35.40 -23.61 16.48
N TYR A 617 -34.10 -23.32 16.41
CA TYR A 617 -33.30 -23.44 15.20
C TYR A 617 -33.42 -24.83 14.56
N TYR A 618 -33.14 -25.89 15.33
CA TYR A 618 -33.05 -27.25 14.79
C TYR A 618 -34.40 -27.89 14.46
N PHE A 619 -35.43 -27.70 15.29
CA PHE A 619 -36.73 -28.37 15.12
C PHE A 619 -37.82 -27.49 14.48
N ASN A 620 -37.75 -26.17 14.63
CA ASN A 620 -38.80 -25.26 14.18
C ASN A 620 -38.38 -24.36 13.01
N CYS A 621 -37.18 -24.57 12.46
CA CYS A 621 -36.57 -23.68 11.47
C CYS A 621 -36.49 -22.23 11.99
N GLY A 622 -36.13 -22.07 13.26
CA GLY A 622 -35.85 -20.78 13.89
C GLY A 622 -34.60 -20.11 13.31
N PRO A 623 -34.27 -18.88 13.77
CA PRO A 623 -33.06 -18.16 13.34
C PRO A 623 -31.78 -18.96 13.59
N CYS A 624 -30.79 -18.74 12.72
CA CYS A 624 -29.41 -19.13 12.97
C CYS A 624 -28.90 -18.64 14.34
N PRO A 625 -27.99 -19.37 15.01
CA PRO A 625 -27.25 -18.86 16.17
C PRO A 625 -26.63 -17.49 15.88
N MET A 626 -26.76 -16.54 16.80
CA MET A 626 -26.23 -15.18 16.62
C MET A 626 -24.70 -15.17 16.76
N GLY A 627 -24.05 -14.19 16.15
CA GLY A 627 -22.61 -13.98 16.25
C GLY A 627 -22.29 -12.51 16.46
N ASP A 628 -21.27 -12.24 17.25
CA ASP A 628 -20.79 -10.89 17.55
C ASP A 628 -19.28 -10.95 17.82
N TRP A 629 -18.57 -9.85 17.57
CA TRP A 629 -17.14 -9.76 17.82
C TRP A 629 -16.85 -9.88 19.32
N VAL A 630 -16.10 -10.90 19.73
CA VAL A 630 -15.76 -11.15 21.16
C VAL A 630 -14.31 -10.82 21.52
N ILE A 631 -13.54 -10.31 20.56
CA ILE A 631 -12.09 -10.02 20.66
C ILE A 631 -11.75 -8.54 20.42
#